data_AF-A0A966LSC6-F1
#
_entry.id   AF-A0A966LSC6-F1
#
_cell.length_a   1.000
_cell.length_b   1.000
_cell.length_c   1.000
_cell.angle_alpha   90.00
_cell.angle_beta   90.00
_cell.angle_gamma   90.00
#
_symmetry.space_group_name_H-M   'P 1'
#
loop_
_entity.id
_entity.type
_entity.pdbx_description
1 polymer ?
#
loop_
_entity_poly.entity_id
_entity_poly.type
_entity_poly.pdbx_seq_one_letter_code
_entity_poly.pdbx_strand_id
1 'polypeptide(L)'
;ILTIAFCCTLTTAMAQGGGQMDPAQMLEMMKQRIKPQLIEKTKLTDAQADKVLEVQVWAQQQMRGLRDLSEEDRAKKMKETNDEREKKLKAIPLTDDQVKAVNDFYEEMRKNRGGGGRGGGK
;
A
#
# COMPACT_ATOMS: atom_id res chain seq x y z
N ILE A 1 -15.05 51.09 0.08
CA ILE A 1 -15.68 50.83 1.40
C ILE A 1 -16.96 50.06 1.09
N LEU A 2 -16.90 48.71 1.16
CA LEU A 2 -17.57 47.86 2.17
C LEU A 2 -19.10 47.89 1.98
N THR A 3 -19.84 46.80 1.70
CA THR A 3 -19.74 45.43 2.23
C THR A 3 -20.60 44.51 1.33
N ILE A 4 -20.05 43.44 0.75
CA ILE A 4 -20.86 42.33 0.20
C ILE A 4 -20.62 41.12 1.09
N ALA A 5 -21.56 40.92 2.01
CA ALA A 5 -21.73 39.66 2.72
C ALA A 5 -22.47 38.69 1.79
N PHE A 6 -21.74 37.72 1.24
CA PHE A 6 -22.34 36.47 0.78
C PHE A 6 -21.42 35.33 1.20
N CYS A 7 -21.77 34.75 2.35
CA CYS A 7 -21.18 33.53 2.86
C CYS A 7 -21.46 32.39 1.87
N CYS A 8 -20.47 32.04 1.06
CA CYS A 8 -20.35 30.70 0.50
C CYS A 8 -19.16 30.02 1.17
N THR A 9 -19.32 29.70 2.47
CA THR A 9 -18.51 28.66 3.10
C THR A 9 -18.96 27.32 2.52
N LEU A 10 -18.47 27.01 1.31
CA LEU A 10 -18.37 25.64 0.83
C LEU A 10 -17.25 24.98 1.61
N THR A 11 -17.51 24.73 2.89
CA THR A 11 -16.81 23.70 3.64
C THR A 11 -17.22 22.40 2.99
N THR A 12 -16.54 21.98 1.93
CA THR A 12 -16.50 20.55 1.61
C THR A 12 -15.80 19.91 2.79
N ALA A 13 -16.58 19.57 3.81
CA ALA A 13 -16.22 18.60 4.80
C ALA A 13 -16.00 17.31 4.01
N MET A 14 -14.77 17.11 3.52
CA MET A 14 -14.26 15.77 3.37
C MET A 14 -14.16 15.28 4.81
N ALA A 15 -15.28 14.79 5.33
CA ALA A 15 -15.26 13.85 6.41
C ALA A 15 -14.25 12.79 5.95
N GLN A 16 -13.09 12.75 6.61
CA GLN A 16 -12.19 11.62 6.53
C GLN A 16 -12.94 10.45 7.17
N GLY A 17 -13.95 9.95 6.45
CA GLY A 17 -14.70 8.76 6.76
C GLY A 17 -13.71 7.64 6.58
N GLY A 18 -13.02 7.31 7.68
CA GLY A 18 -12.14 6.16 7.81
C GLY A 18 -12.94 4.86 7.76
N GLY A 19 -13.69 4.66 6.68
CA GLY A 19 -14.19 3.36 6.29
C GLY A 19 -12.99 2.53 5.84
N GLN A 20 -12.85 1.36 6.44
CA GLN A 20 -11.83 0.40 6.05
C GLN A 20 -12.11 -0.02 4.61
N MET A 21 -11.33 0.50 3.65
CA MET A 21 -11.55 0.25 2.22
C MET A 21 -11.56 -1.26 1.94
N ASP A 22 -12.54 -1.73 1.16
CA ASP A 22 -12.65 -3.13 0.77
C ASP A 22 -11.40 -3.59 -0.01
N PRO A 23 -10.91 -4.83 0.19
CA PRO A 23 -9.76 -5.36 -0.54
C PRO A 23 -9.83 -5.23 -2.07
N ALA A 24 -10.99 -5.46 -2.68
CA ALA A 24 -11.13 -5.36 -4.13
C ALA A 24 -11.01 -3.90 -4.59
N GLN A 25 -11.60 -2.96 -3.84
CA GLN A 25 -11.45 -1.53 -4.14
C GLN A 25 -9.99 -1.05 -3.99
N MET A 26 -9.27 -1.57 -2.99
CA MET A 26 -7.85 -1.28 -2.85
C MET A 26 -7.02 -1.85 -4.00
N LEU A 27 -7.32 -3.08 -4.44
CA LEU A 27 -6.65 -3.69 -5.58
C LEU A 27 -6.86 -2.87 -6.85
N GLU A 28 -8.10 -2.45 -7.14
CA GLU A 28 -8.39 -1.60 -8.30
C GLU A 28 -7.65 -0.26 -8.23
N MET A 29 -7.57 0.37 -7.05
CA MET A 29 -6.75 1.58 -6.88
C MET A 29 -5.27 1.31 -7.15
N MET A 30 -4.73 0.19 -6.67
CA MET A 30 -3.34 -0.19 -6.93
C MET A 30 -3.11 -0.49 -8.40
N LYS A 31 -4.07 -1.12 -9.10
CA LYS A 31 -4.00 -1.33 -10.54
C LYS A 31 -3.91 -0.02 -11.30
N GLN A 32 -4.68 0.99 -10.91
CA GLN A 32 -4.65 2.29 -11.58
C GLN A 32 -3.39 3.11 -11.26
N ARG A 33 -2.90 3.08 -10.02
CA ARG A 33 -1.84 4.00 -9.55
C ARG A 33 -0.45 3.39 -9.51
N ILE A 34 -0.35 2.10 -9.23
CA ILE A 34 0.90 1.40 -8.93
C ILE A 34 1.31 0.47 -10.08
N LYS A 35 0.35 -0.25 -10.69
CA LYS A 35 0.64 -1.21 -11.78
C LYS A 35 1.48 -0.61 -12.92
N PRO A 36 1.22 0.61 -13.44
CA PRO A 36 2.01 1.14 -14.55
C PRO A 36 3.49 1.29 -14.17
N GLN A 37 3.76 1.87 -13.00
CA GLN A 37 5.12 2.08 -12.49
C GLN A 37 5.80 0.75 -12.13
N LEU A 38 5.02 -0.20 -11.59
CA LEU A 38 5.51 -1.55 -11.31
C LEU A 38 5.98 -2.20 -12.60
N ILE A 39 5.13 -2.28 -13.63
CA ILE A 39 5.47 -2.84 -14.94
C ILE A 39 6.68 -2.13 -15.55
N GLU A 40 6.69 -0.80 -15.55
CA GLU A 40 7.76 -0.01 -16.13
C GLU A 40 9.13 -0.32 -15.49
N LYS A 41 9.20 -0.38 -14.16
CA LYS A 41 10.44 -0.59 -13.40
C LYS A 41 10.88 -2.05 -13.35
N THR A 42 9.92 -2.98 -13.36
CA THR A 42 10.20 -4.42 -13.14
C THR A 42 10.09 -5.28 -14.39
N LYS A 43 9.61 -4.71 -15.50
CA LYS A 43 9.38 -5.40 -16.78
C LYS A 43 8.47 -6.63 -16.65
N LEU A 44 7.57 -6.61 -15.66
CA LEU A 44 6.52 -7.60 -15.52
C LEU A 44 5.50 -7.48 -16.65
N THR A 45 4.94 -8.61 -17.06
CA THR A 45 3.70 -8.60 -17.84
C THR A 45 2.53 -8.11 -16.98
N ASP A 46 1.44 -7.66 -17.62
CA ASP A 46 0.21 -7.28 -16.93
C ASP A 46 -0.28 -8.35 -15.95
N ALA A 47 -0.29 -9.61 -16.37
CA ALA A 47 -0.77 -10.72 -15.56
C ALA A 47 0.14 -11.03 -14.36
N GLN A 48 1.46 -10.86 -14.50
CA GLN A 48 2.38 -11.01 -13.37
C GLN A 48 2.22 -9.83 -12.40
N ALA A 49 2.09 -8.61 -12.91
CA ALA A 49 1.88 -7.41 -12.10
C ALA A 49 0.56 -7.48 -11.30
N ASP A 50 -0.52 -7.97 -11.90
CA ASP A 50 -1.79 -8.18 -11.18
C ASP A 50 -1.61 -9.12 -9.98
N LYS A 51 -0.94 -10.27 -10.17
CA LYS A 51 -0.65 -11.22 -9.08
C LYS A 51 0.23 -10.61 -7.99
N VAL A 52 1.24 -9.82 -8.36
CA VAL A 52 2.10 -9.12 -7.39
C VAL A 52 1.27 -8.14 -6.56
N LEU A 53 0.35 -7.39 -7.17
CA LEU A 53 -0.52 -6.45 -6.45
C LEU A 53 -1.55 -7.16 -5.57
N GLU A 54 -2.11 -8.29 -6.01
CA GLU A 54 -2.99 -9.13 -5.19
C GLU A 54 -2.29 -9.60 -3.91
N VAL A 55 -1.04 -10.08 -4.02
CA VAL A 55 -0.24 -10.48 -2.87
C VAL A 55 0.05 -9.30 -1.94
N GLN A 56 0.31 -8.12 -2.50
CA GLN A 56 0.54 -6.91 -1.72
C GLN A 56 -0.71 -6.46 -0.95
N VAL A 57 -1.89 -6.50 -1.60
CA VAL A 57 -3.18 -6.20 -0.95
C VAL A 57 -3.46 -7.22 0.14
N TRP A 58 -3.30 -8.52 -0.13
CA TRP A 58 -3.46 -9.57 0.87
C TRP A 58 -2.56 -9.34 2.10
N ALA A 59 -1.29 -9.00 1.89
CA ALA A 59 -0.37 -8.72 2.99
C ALA A 59 -0.82 -7.49 3.79
N GLN A 60 -1.28 -6.42 3.14
CA GLN A 60 -1.86 -5.26 3.83
C GLN A 60 -3.08 -5.64 4.68
N GLN A 61 -3.91 -6.58 4.21
CA GLN A 61 -5.07 -7.08 4.96
C GLN A 61 -4.66 -7.83 6.22
N GLN A 62 -3.66 -8.72 6.12
CA GLN A 62 -3.16 -9.47 7.28
C GLN A 62 -2.55 -8.57 8.37
N MET A 63 -2.05 -7.40 7.97
CA MET A 63 -1.48 -6.40 8.88
C MET A 63 -2.52 -5.43 9.45
N ARG A 64 -3.81 -5.56 9.10
CA ARG A 64 -4.89 -4.79 9.74
C ARG A 64 -5.11 -5.27 11.16
N GLY A 65 -5.51 -4.37 12.05
CA GLY A 65 -5.80 -4.70 13.46
C GLY A 65 -4.57 -5.04 14.31
N LEU A 66 -3.35 -4.98 13.75
CA LEU A 66 -2.12 -5.23 14.52
C LEU A 66 -1.90 -4.27 15.70
N ARG A 67 -2.61 -3.15 15.74
CA ARG A 67 -2.52 -2.16 16.83
C ARG A 67 -3.20 -2.65 18.11
N ASP A 68 -4.15 -3.57 17.98
CA ASP A 68 -4.96 -4.09 19.09
C ASP A 68 -4.33 -5.37 19.70
N LEU A 69 -3.22 -5.85 19.13
CA LEU A 69 -2.48 -7.03 19.58
C LEU A 69 -1.37 -6.66 20.57
N SER A 70 -0.98 -7.64 21.41
CA SER A 70 0.25 -7.56 22.21
C SER A 70 1.48 -7.42 21.31
N GLU A 71 2.60 -6.94 21.86
CA GLU A 71 3.84 -6.81 21.08
C GLU A 71 4.33 -8.16 20.54
N GLU A 72 4.20 -9.23 21.34
CA GLU A 72 4.56 -10.59 20.95
C GLU A 72 3.68 -11.11 19.81
N ASP A 73 2.36 -11.02 19.96
CA ASP A 73 1.40 -11.48 18.95
C ASP A 73 1.54 -10.68 17.65
N ARG A 74 1.78 -9.38 17.78
CA ARG A 74 2.04 -8.49 16.65
C ARG A 74 3.31 -8.91 15.90
N ALA A 75 4.41 -9.18 16.62
CA ALA A 75 5.66 -9.62 16.01
C ALA A 75 5.49 -10.98 15.30
N LYS A 76 4.80 -11.92 15.94
CA LYS A 76 4.49 -13.24 15.38
C LYS A 76 3.65 -13.12 14.11
N LYS A 77 2.55 -12.36 14.15
CA LYS A 77 1.66 -12.14 13.00
C LYS A 77 2.38 -11.44 11.84
N MET A 78 3.27 -10.47 12.15
CA MET A 78 4.10 -9.84 11.12
C MET A 78 5.03 -10.83 10.44
N LYS A 79 5.71 -11.67 11.23
CA LYS A 79 6.62 -12.69 10.69
C LYS A 79 5.89 -13.70 9.82
N GLU A 80 4.79 -14.27 10.32
CA GLU A 80 3.96 -15.23 9.59
C GLU A 80 3.46 -14.65 8.26
N THR A 81 2.97 -13.40 8.30
CA THR A 81 2.51 -12.70 7.10
C THR A 81 3.63 -12.47 6.10
N ASN A 82 4.83 -12.10 6.55
CA ASN A 82 5.96 -11.88 5.66
C ASN A 82 6.45 -13.19 5.02
N ASP A 83 6.55 -14.27 5.82
CA ASP A 83 6.95 -15.60 5.34
C ASP A 83 5.95 -16.13 4.29
N GLU A 84 4.65 -15.95 4.52
CA GLU A 84 3.63 -16.34 3.55
C GLU A 84 3.60 -15.42 2.33
N ARG A 85 3.81 -14.10 2.50
CA ARG A 85 3.95 -13.17 1.36
C ARG A 85 5.08 -13.60 0.44
N GLU A 86 6.23 -13.95 0.99
CA GLU A 86 7.39 -14.43 0.23
C GLU A 86 7.05 -15.70 -0.55
N LYS A 87 6.36 -16.67 0.08
CA LYS A 87 5.87 -17.88 -0.61
C LYS A 87 4.94 -17.54 -1.77
N LYS A 88 3.98 -16.63 -1.57
CA LYS A 88 3.04 -16.23 -2.62
C LYS A 88 3.75 -15.52 -3.78
N LEU A 89 4.76 -14.68 -3.51
CA LEU A 89 5.55 -14.03 -4.56
C LEU A 89 6.38 -15.03 -5.37
N LYS A 90 7.01 -16.02 -4.71
CA LYS A 90 7.77 -17.09 -5.38
C LYS A 90 6.90 -18.01 -6.25
N ALA A 91 5.60 -18.11 -5.97
CA ALA A 91 4.65 -18.86 -6.80
C ALA A 91 4.28 -18.12 -8.11
N ILE A 92 4.60 -16.82 -8.22
CA ILE A 92 4.45 -16.08 -9.46
C ILE A 92 5.66 -16.46 -10.34
N PRO A 93 5.44 -16.85 -11.62
CA PRO A 93 6.52 -17.24 -12.52
C PRO A 93 7.33 -16.00 -12.94
N LEU A 94 8.19 -15.52 -12.05
CA LEU A 94 9.10 -14.39 -12.25
C LEU A 94 10.52 -14.90 -12.48
N THR A 95 11.29 -14.17 -13.28
CA THR A 95 12.74 -14.38 -13.33
C THR A 95 13.41 -13.82 -12.08
N ASP A 96 14.63 -14.25 -11.78
CA ASP A 96 15.39 -13.74 -10.62
C ASP A 96 15.57 -12.21 -10.67
N ASP A 97 15.83 -11.67 -11.87
CA ASP A 97 15.93 -10.22 -12.11
C ASP A 97 14.60 -9.51 -11.81
N GLN A 98 13.48 -10.10 -12.21
CA GLN A 98 12.15 -9.56 -11.91
C GLN A 98 11.84 -9.62 -10.41
N VAL A 99 12.21 -10.70 -9.71
CA VAL A 99 12.06 -10.81 -8.25
C VAL A 99 12.86 -9.71 -7.55
N LYS A 100 14.12 -9.50 -7.95
CA LYS A 100 14.96 -8.43 -7.40
C LYS A 100 14.33 -7.06 -7.67
N ALA A 101 13.91 -6.79 -8.90
CA ALA A 101 13.31 -5.52 -9.27
C ALA A 101 12.00 -5.24 -8.51
N VAL A 102 11.17 -6.26 -8.26
CA VAL A 102 9.95 -6.13 -7.43
C VAL A 102 10.31 -5.78 -5.99
N ASN A 103 11.33 -6.44 -5.42
CA ASN A 103 11.80 -6.12 -4.07
C ASN A 103 12.33 -4.69 -3.97
N ASP A 104 13.18 -4.28 -4.92
CA ASP A 104 13.73 -2.92 -4.99
C ASP A 104 12.62 -1.87 -5.13
N PHE A 105 11.62 -2.12 -5.99
CA PHE A 105 10.47 -1.24 -6.18
C PHE A 105 9.72 -0.97 -4.87
N TYR A 106 9.40 -2.01 -4.11
CA TYR A 106 8.68 -1.85 -2.83
C TYR A 106 9.57 -1.29 -1.71
N GLU A 107 10.86 -1.59 -1.71
CA GLU A 107 11.86 -0.96 -0.84
C GLU A 107 11.93 0.55 -1.07
N GLU A 108 12.04 1.01 -2.33
CA GLU A 108 12.01 2.42 -2.71
C GLU A 108 10.70 3.08 -2.27
N MET A 109 9.56 2.43 -2.55
CA MET A 109 8.26 2.92 -2.14
C MET A 109 8.16 3.09 -0.62
N ARG A 110 8.70 2.14 0.16
CA ARG A 110 8.75 2.21 1.62
C ARG A 110 9.62 3.36 2.11
N LYS A 111 10.80 3.56 1.51
CA LYS A 111 11.72 4.67 1.84
C LYS A 111 11.05 6.02 1.57
N ASN A 112 10.40 6.17 0.42
CA ASN A 112 9.67 7.39 0.06
C ASN A 112 8.45 7.64 0.97
N ARG A 113 7.80 6.59 1.48
CA ARG A 113 6.70 6.73 2.45
C ARG A 113 7.20 7.02 3.88
N GLY A 114 8.39 6.54 4.24
CA GLY A 114 9.01 6.73 5.55
C GLY A 114 9.73 8.07 5.73
N GLY A 115 10.07 8.76 4.63
CA GLY A 115 10.76 10.05 4.65
C GLY A 115 9.88 11.27 4.98
N GLY A 116 8.56 11.13 5.00
CA GLY A 116 7.62 12.26 5.20
C GLY A 116 6.96 12.35 6.59
N GLY A 117 7.29 11.48 7.54
CA GLY A 117 6.52 11.32 8.79
C GLY A 117 7.34 11.20 10.07
N ARG A 118 8.63 11.54 10.04
CA ARG A 118 9.51 11.52 11.22
C ARG A 118 10.18 12.88 11.43
N GLY A 119 9.39 13.94 11.29
CA GLY A 119 9.79 15.34 11.45
C GLY A 119 8.71 16.16 12.15
N GLY A 120 8.21 15.68 13.29
CA GLY A 120 7.22 16.41 14.07
C GLY A 120 6.97 15.77 15.43
N GLY A 121 7.78 16.14 16.43
CA GLY A 121 7.49 15.79 17.82
C GLY A 121 8.69 15.82 18.76
N LYS A 122 9.09 17.05 19.14
CA LYS A 122 9.99 17.44 20.25
C LYS A 122 11.45 17.00 20.20
#